data_AF-A0A961CFK1-F1
#
_entry.id   AF-A0A961CFK1-F1
#
_cell.length_a   1.000
_cell.length_b   1.000
_cell.length_c   1.000
_cell.angle_alpha   90.00
_cell.angle_beta   90.00
_cell.angle_gamma   90.00
#
_symmetry.space_group_name_H-M   'P 1'
#
loop_
_entity.id
_entity.type
_entity.pdbx_description
1 polymer ?
#
loop_
_entity_poly.entity_id
_entity_poly.type
_entity_poly.pdbx_seq_one_letter_code
_entity_poly.pdbx_strand_id
1 'polypeptide(L)'
;MTATEPMLDSHPTDATIDPRVIAAAIDALADCAVICEQCADACMDEAEADQLRACIRLDLACADICHATAGVVARYAGIDPDLTRSLVDACVIACRLCAEECAMHAGTMRHCAICSEQTRRLPRPARRHVVKVVDAEPLDGDELDRIDRYWRAANYLAVGQIYLLDNPLLREELCDRHVKPRLLGHWGTTPGLNLIYAHMQRVIAQRRLDAMVIAGPGHGGPAVVANAWLDGSRSETYPGVDRDGDGMAQLFRQFSFPGGIPSHAAADVPGSIHEGGELGYSLSHAFGAAFDNPELVVTCIIGDGEAETGPLAASWHGTKFLDPAHDGAVLPVLHLNAYKIANPALLDRIGDDELTDLLRGSGWEPALVEGDEPCAVHQAMAAALDTALDEIDDIRHRARNLGE
;
A
#
# COMPACT_ATOMS: atom_id res chain seq x y z
N MET A 1 -22.23 27.79 -10.04
CA MET A 1 -23.17 26.80 -9.50
C MET A 1 -23.77 26.10 -10.71
N THR A 2 -23.36 24.86 -10.93
CA THR A 2 -23.90 24.00 -11.98
C THR A 2 -25.31 23.54 -11.57
N ALA A 3 -26.17 23.23 -12.54
CA ALA A 3 -27.53 22.75 -12.27
C ALA A 3 -27.57 21.25 -11.92
N THR A 4 -26.41 20.59 -11.90
CA THR A 4 -26.25 19.13 -11.80
C THR A 4 -26.65 18.60 -10.42
N GLU A 5 -26.12 19.17 -9.33
CA GLU A 5 -26.46 18.76 -7.96
C GLU A 5 -27.97 18.92 -7.65
N PRO A 6 -28.62 20.09 -7.90
CA PRO A 6 -30.06 20.23 -7.69
C PRO A 6 -30.92 19.25 -8.51
N MET A 7 -30.45 18.85 -9.70
CA MET A 7 -31.15 17.88 -10.54
C MET A 7 -31.03 16.47 -9.94
N LEU A 8 -29.83 16.08 -9.49
CA LEU A 8 -29.60 14.78 -8.85
C LEU A 8 -30.39 14.66 -7.53
N ASP A 9 -30.42 15.73 -6.73
CA ASP A 9 -31.19 15.81 -5.48
C ASP A 9 -32.71 15.71 -5.69
N SER A 10 -33.21 16.09 -6.88
CA SER A 10 -34.63 16.02 -7.22
C SER A 10 -35.08 14.65 -7.73
N HIS A 11 -34.15 13.70 -7.90
CA HIS A 11 -34.42 12.39 -8.44
C HIS A 11 -35.22 11.54 -7.42
N PRO A 12 -36.26 10.79 -7.85
CA PRO A 12 -37.17 10.07 -6.94
C PRO A 12 -36.58 8.79 -6.33
N THR A 13 -35.39 8.37 -6.76
CA THR A 13 -34.68 7.19 -6.26
C THR A 13 -33.42 7.63 -5.54
N ASP A 14 -33.21 7.13 -4.31
CA ASP A 14 -32.02 7.43 -3.53
C ASP A 14 -30.75 6.83 -4.17
N ALA A 15 -29.70 7.65 -4.24
CA ALA A 15 -28.38 7.23 -4.68
C ALA A 15 -27.68 6.45 -3.56
N THR A 16 -26.92 5.42 -3.92
CA THR A 16 -25.98 4.75 -3.00
C THR A 16 -24.72 5.60 -2.75
N ILE A 17 -24.43 6.58 -3.62
CA ILE A 17 -23.29 7.49 -3.56
C ILE A 17 -23.83 8.91 -3.34
N ASP A 18 -23.12 9.71 -2.54
CA ASP A 18 -23.47 11.13 -2.30
C ASP A 18 -23.72 11.89 -3.63
N PRO A 19 -24.93 12.45 -3.85
CA PRO A 19 -25.26 13.23 -5.05
C PRO A 19 -24.27 14.34 -5.39
N ARG A 20 -23.57 14.91 -4.38
CA ARG A 20 -22.53 15.92 -4.59
C ARG A 20 -21.31 15.38 -5.31
N VAL A 21 -20.92 14.15 -4.97
CA VAL A 21 -19.78 13.47 -5.59
C VAL A 21 -20.13 13.14 -7.05
N ILE A 22 -21.35 12.66 -7.28
CA ILE A 22 -21.85 12.38 -8.63
C ILE A 22 -21.91 13.67 -9.45
N ALA A 23 -22.42 14.77 -8.89
CA ALA A 23 -22.49 16.07 -9.55
C ALA A 23 -21.09 16.57 -9.96
N ALA A 24 -20.14 16.55 -9.02
CA ALA A 24 -18.77 16.98 -9.27
C ALA A 24 -18.10 16.13 -10.37
N ALA A 25 -18.34 14.81 -10.37
CA ALA A 25 -17.82 13.92 -11.41
C ALA A 25 -18.41 14.24 -12.79
N ILE A 26 -19.74 14.42 -12.88
CA ILE A 26 -20.40 14.76 -14.15
C ILE A 26 -19.89 16.10 -14.69
N ASP A 27 -19.78 17.11 -13.82
CA ASP A 27 -19.32 18.45 -14.21
C ASP A 27 -17.87 18.39 -14.70
N ALA A 28 -16.99 17.68 -13.98
CA ALA A 28 -15.59 17.51 -14.38
C ALA A 28 -15.44 16.77 -15.72
N LEU A 29 -16.24 15.72 -15.94
CA LEU A 29 -16.25 14.97 -17.20
C LEU A 29 -16.76 15.81 -18.37
N ALA A 30 -17.82 16.58 -18.16
CA ALA A 30 -18.37 17.47 -19.17
C ALA A 30 -17.40 18.60 -19.54
N ASP A 31 -16.78 19.23 -18.54
CA ASP A 31 -15.76 20.26 -18.75
C ASP A 31 -14.53 19.68 -19.47
N CYS A 32 -14.10 18.48 -19.09
CA CYS A 32 -12.99 17.79 -19.77
C CYS A 32 -13.31 17.52 -21.23
N ALA A 33 -14.50 17.02 -21.55
CA ALA A 33 -14.91 16.74 -22.92
C ALA A 33 -14.85 18.01 -23.80
N VAL A 34 -15.45 19.10 -23.33
CA VAL A 34 -15.47 20.38 -24.06
C VAL A 34 -14.07 20.94 -24.26
N ILE A 35 -13.19 20.84 -23.25
CA ILE A 35 -11.81 21.32 -23.35
C ILE A 35 -11.02 20.49 -24.36
N CYS A 36 -11.17 19.16 -24.36
CA CYS A 36 -10.50 18.29 -25.33
C CYS A 36 -10.99 18.58 -26.77
N GLU A 37 -12.29 18.78 -26.99
CA GLU A 37 -12.82 19.17 -28.31
C GLU A 37 -12.21 20.50 -28.80
N GLN A 38 -12.13 21.49 -27.91
CA GLN A 38 -11.54 22.79 -28.23
C GLN A 38 -10.03 22.71 -28.48
N CYS A 39 -9.32 21.84 -27.75
CA CYS A 39 -7.90 21.59 -27.97
C CYS A 39 -7.65 20.91 -29.32
N ALA A 40 -8.48 19.92 -29.68
CA ALA A 40 -8.41 19.27 -30.99
C ALA A 40 -8.65 20.27 -32.13
N ASP A 41 -9.67 21.11 -32.01
CA ASP A 41 -9.99 22.17 -32.97
C ASP A 41 -8.83 23.15 -33.13
N ALA A 42 -8.28 23.64 -32.02
CA ALA A 42 -7.12 24.53 -32.03
C ALA A 42 -5.87 23.87 -32.65
N CYS A 43 -5.60 22.59 -32.32
CA CYS A 43 -4.49 21.84 -32.91
C CYS A 43 -4.60 21.69 -34.42
N MET A 44 -5.82 21.60 -34.98
CA MET A 44 -6.02 21.51 -36.43
C MET A 44 -5.65 22.81 -37.15
N ASP A 45 -5.72 23.96 -36.47
CA ASP A 45 -5.42 25.29 -37.02
C ASP A 45 -3.97 25.75 -36.79
N GLU A 46 -3.15 24.96 -36.09
CA GLU A 46 -1.73 25.25 -35.89
C GLU A 46 -0.91 25.11 -37.18
N ALA A 47 0.15 25.91 -37.32
CA ALA A 47 0.98 25.96 -38.53
C ALA A 47 1.64 24.60 -38.90
N GLU A 48 1.84 23.74 -37.90
CA GLU A 48 2.42 22.39 -38.04
C GLU A 48 1.42 21.32 -37.56
N ALA A 49 0.13 21.44 -37.93
CA ALA A 49 -0.93 20.51 -37.55
C ALA A 49 -0.66 19.04 -37.93
N ASP A 50 0.20 18.79 -38.92
CA ASP A 50 0.64 17.45 -39.31
C ASP A 50 1.46 16.74 -38.23
N GLN A 51 2.15 17.50 -37.37
CA GLN A 51 2.89 16.99 -36.21
C GLN A 51 1.99 16.78 -34.98
N LEU A 52 0.77 17.33 -34.98
CA LEU A 52 -0.18 17.24 -33.87
C LEU A 52 -1.24 16.14 -34.04
N ARG A 53 -1.09 15.26 -35.04
CA ARG A 53 -2.08 14.20 -35.34
C ARG A 53 -2.36 13.27 -34.15
N ALA A 54 -1.35 13.01 -33.31
CA ALA A 54 -1.51 12.20 -32.11
C ALA A 54 -2.33 12.95 -31.05
N CYS A 55 -1.97 14.21 -30.77
CA CYS A 55 -2.74 15.12 -29.91
C CYS A 55 -4.21 15.21 -30.35
N ILE A 56 -4.48 15.55 -31.62
CA ILE A 56 -5.85 15.68 -32.17
C ILE A 56 -6.67 14.39 -31.98
N ARG A 57 -6.07 13.23 -32.25
CA ARG A 57 -6.78 11.94 -32.11
C ARG A 57 -7.07 11.59 -30.65
N LEU A 58 -6.13 11.86 -29.76
CA LEU A 58 -6.29 11.59 -28.33
C LEU A 58 -7.27 12.56 -27.68
N ASP A 59 -7.26 13.83 -28.08
CA ASP A 59 -8.21 14.85 -27.66
C ASP A 59 -9.65 14.44 -28.04
N LEU A 60 -9.88 14.08 -29.31
CA LEU A 60 -11.21 13.63 -29.77
C LEU A 60 -11.66 12.34 -29.08
N ALA A 61 -10.76 11.35 -28.93
CA ALA A 61 -11.09 10.11 -28.22
C ALA A 61 -11.40 10.35 -26.73
N CYS A 62 -10.63 11.24 -26.07
CA CYS A 62 -10.88 11.63 -24.69
C CYS A 62 -12.23 12.34 -24.54
N ALA A 63 -12.58 13.24 -25.46
CA ALA A 63 -13.88 13.89 -25.48
C ALA A 63 -15.05 12.91 -25.61
N ASP A 64 -15.00 12.01 -26.60
CA ASP A 64 -16.03 11.00 -26.83
C ASP A 64 -16.27 10.12 -25.59
N ILE A 65 -15.18 9.67 -24.96
CA ILE A 65 -15.26 8.79 -23.79
C ILE A 65 -15.75 9.58 -22.56
N CYS A 66 -15.30 10.83 -22.36
CA CYS A 66 -15.79 11.68 -21.27
C CYS A 66 -17.30 11.96 -21.40
N HIS A 67 -17.78 12.24 -22.62
CA HIS A 67 -19.21 12.40 -22.90
C HIS A 67 -20.01 11.14 -22.59
N ALA A 68 -19.56 9.98 -23.08
CA ALA A 68 -20.21 8.71 -22.81
C ALA A 68 -20.28 8.40 -21.31
N THR A 69 -19.17 8.65 -20.59
CA THR A 69 -19.04 8.38 -19.16
C THR A 69 -19.93 9.31 -18.34
N ALA A 70 -19.93 10.62 -18.63
CA ALA A 70 -20.82 11.58 -17.97
C ALA A 70 -22.29 11.17 -18.14
N GLY A 71 -22.68 10.74 -19.34
CA GLY A 71 -24.04 10.29 -19.64
C GLY A 71 -24.47 9.02 -18.89
N VAL A 72 -23.52 8.13 -18.56
CA VAL A 72 -23.78 6.91 -17.76
C VAL A 72 -23.78 7.21 -16.27
N VAL A 73 -22.82 7.99 -15.77
CA VAL A 73 -22.76 8.43 -14.37
C VAL A 73 -24.01 9.22 -13.98
N ALA A 74 -24.55 10.03 -14.90
CA ALA A 74 -25.80 10.76 -14.70
C ALA A 74 -27.04 9.84 -14.51
N ARG A 75 -26.95 8.55 -14.85
CA ARG A 75 -28.03 7.55 -14.71
C ARG A 75 -27.78 6.60 -13.52
N TYR A 76 -27.15 7.12 -12.47
CA TYR A 76 -26.68 6.39 -11.29
C TYR A 76 -27.69 5.41 -10.66
N ALA A 77 -29.00 5.68 -10.76
CA ALA A 77 -30.04 4.91 -10.07
C ALA A 77 -30.52 3.64 -10.79
N GLY A 78 -30.04 3.34 -12.01
CA GLY A 78 -30.60 2.25 -12.82
C GLY A 78 -29.63 1.55 -13.77
N ILE A 79 -28.33 1.82 -13.66
CA ILE A 79 -27.29 1.17 -14.45
C ILE A 79 -26.48 0.23 -13.56
N ASP A 80 -26.08 -0.89 -14.13
CA ASP A 80 -25.17 -1.85 -13.51
C ASP A 80 -23.89 -1.14 -13.00
N PRO A 81 -23.53 -1.28 -11.72
CA PRO A 81 -22.32 -0.69 -11.17
C PRO A 81 -21.03 -1.10 -11.89
N ASP A 82 -20.94 -2.34 -12.40
CA ASP A 82 -19.76 -2.83 -13.11
C ASP A 82 -19.61 -2.19 -14.49
N LEU A 83 -20.74 -1.91 -15.17
CA LEU A 83 -20.74 -1.15 -16.42
C LEU A 83 -20.31 0.30 -16.19
N THR A 84 -20.83 0.93 -15.12
CA THR A 84 -20.46 2.30 -14.75
C THR A 84 -18.97 2.38 -14.44
N ARG A 85 -18.45 1.42 -13.66
CA ARG A 85 -17.02 1.31 -13.34
C ARG A 85 -16.17 1.13 -14.59
N SER A 86 -16.54 0.21 -15.47
CA SER A 86 -15.79 -0.06 -16.71
C SER A 86 -15.65 1.18 -17.61
N LEU A 87 -16.70 2.02 -17.66
CA LEU A 87 -16.66 3.27 -18.43
C LEU A 87 -15.82 4.35 -17.74
N VAL A 88 -15.90 4.47 -16.41
CA VAL A 88 -15.04 5.37 -15.65
C VAL A 88 -13.57 4.99 -15.83
N ASP A 89 -13.22 3.71 -15.78
CA ASP A 89 -11.85 3.23 -15.99
C ASP A 89 -11.33 3.58 -17.40
N ALA A 90 -12.16 3.35 -18.43
CA ALA A 90 -11.83 3.72 -19.81
C ALA A 90 -11.63 5.24 -19.97
N CYS A 91 -12.48 6.05 -19.33
CA CYS A 91 -12.38 7.51 -19.33
C CYS A 91 -11.08 7.99 -18.72
N VAL A 92 -10.74 7.43 -17.57
CA VAL A 92 -9.54 7.76 -16.83
C VAL A 92 -8.27 7.43 -17.64
N ILE A 93 -8.25 6.29 -18.34
CA ILE A 93 -7.15 5.94 -19.27
C ILE A 93 -7.05 6.97 -20.40
N ALA A 94 -8.18 7.33 -21.02
CA ALA A 94 -8.21 8.29 -22.12
C ALA A 94 -7.72 9.67 -21.69
N CYS A 95 -8.15 10.15 -20.51
CA CYS A 95 -7.71 11.42 -19.94
C CYS A 95 -6.21 11.42 -19.66
N ARG A 96 -5.64 10.32 -19.14
CA ARG A 96 -4.19 10.22 -18.92
C ARG A 96 -3.41 10.32 -20.23
N LEU A 97 -3.80 9.54 -21.26
CA LEU A 97 -3.10 9.53 -22.54
C LEU A 97 -3.16 10.90 -23.22
N CYS A 98 -4.32 11.55 -23.20
CA CYS A 98 -4.49 12.93 -23.67
C CYS A 98 -3.63 13.92 -22.86
N ALA A 99 -3.63 13.82 -21.52
CA ALA A 99 -2.84 14.69 -20.65
C ALA A 99 -1.33 14.60 -20.93
N GLU A 100 -0.82 13.40 -21.16
CA GLU A 100 0.59 13.13 -21.47
C GLU A 100 0.97 13.71 -22.83
N GLU A 101 0.14 13.49 -23.85
CA GLU A 101 0.38 14.01 -25.20
C GLU A 101 0.31 15.54 -25.23
N CYS A 102 -0.75 16.15 -24.70
CA CYS A 102 -0.86 17.62 -24.65
C CYS A 102 0.29 18.26 -23.85
N ALA A 103 0.80 17.60 -22.82
CA ALA A 103 1.92 18.11 -22.03
C ALA A 103 3.20 18.28 -22.86
N MET A 104 3.40 17.47 -23.91
CA MET A 104 4.54 17.60 -24.81
C MET A 104 4.54 18.93 -25.57
N HIS A 105 3.37 19.53 -25.75
CA HIS A 105 3.16 20.77 -26.48
C HIS A 105 2.88 21.98 -25.58
N ALA A 106 2.66 21.76 -24.28
CA ALA A 106 2.28 22.81 -23.32
C ALA A 106 3.31 23.95 -23.19
N GLY A 107 4.58 23.71 -23.55
CA GLY A 107 5.63 24.73 -23.53
C GLY A 107 5.53 25.76 -24.65
N THR A 108 4.82 25.45 -25.74
CA THR A 108 4.67 26.32 -26.92
C THR A 108 3.22 26.65 -27.23
N MET A 109 2.27 25.79 -26.84
CA MET A 109 0.84 25.90 -27.16
C MET A 109 0.02 26.06 -25.89
N ARG A 110 -0.66 27.22 -25.76
CA ARG A 110 -1.48 27.53 -24.57
C ARG A 110 -2.70 26.62 -24.43
N HIS A 111 -3.32 26.21 -25.54
CA HIS A 111 -4.47 25.30 -25.53
C HIS A 111 -4.09 23.91 -25.01
N CYS A 112 -2.97 23.34 -25.48
CA CYS A 112 -2.40 22.09 -24.96
C CYS A 112 -2.05 22.17 -23.46
N ALA A 113 -1.57 23.31 -22.97
CA ALA A 113 -1.31 23.50 -21.55
C ALA A 113 -2.60 23.42 -20.71
N ILE A 114 -3.68 24.06 -21.18
CA ILE A 114 -5.00 24.03 -20.52
C ILE A 114 -5.60 22.62 -20.59
N CYS A 115 -5.52 21.96 -21.74
CA CYS A 115 -6.02 20.60 -21.94
C CYS A 115 -5.31 19.61 -21.02
N SER A 116 -3.97 19.66 -20.95
CA SER A 116 -3.18 18.80 -20.05
C SER A 116 -3.51 19.04 -18.58
N GLU A 117 -3.73 20.29 -18.17
CA GLU A 117 -4.14 20.57 -16.80
C GLU A 117 -5.54 20.02 -16.50
N GLN A 118 -6.51 20.22 -17.40
CA GLN A 118 -7.88 19.76 -17.21
C GLN A 118 -7.98 18.24 -17.14
N THR A 119 -7.33 17.54 -18.07
CA THR A 119 -7.35 16.08 -18.14
C THR A 119 -6.63 15.43 -16.94
N ARG A 120 -5.75 16.16 -16.25
CA ARG A 120 -5.13 15.75 -14.97
C ARG A 120 -6.01 15.98 -13.74
N ARG A 121 -7.07 16.78 -13.85
CA ARG A 121 -7.99 17.07 -12.73
C ARG A 121 -9.02 15.96 -12.50
N LEU A 122 -9.31 15.15 -13.52
CA LEU A 122 -10.06 13.93 -13.32
C LEU A 122 -9.23 12.98 -12.45
N PRO A 123 -9.84 12.31 -11.46
CA PRO A 123 -9.13 11.41 -10.57
C PRO A 123 -8.36 10.40 -11.41
N ARG A 124 -7.06 10.29 -11.14
CA ARG A 124 -6.22 9.25 -11.75
C ARG A 124 -6.85 7.89 -11.41
N PRO A 125 -6.66 6.88 -12.28
CA PRO A 125 -6.91 5.54 -11.78
C PRO A 125 -5.87 5.41 -10.70
N ALA A 126 -6.30 5.23 -9.46
CA ALA A 126 -5.41 4.55 -8.56
C ALA A 126 -4.93 3.32 -9.33
N ARG A 127 -3.61 3.09 -9.35
CA ARG A 127 -3.09 1.78 -9.75
C ARG A 127 -4.01 0.76 -9.10
N ARG A 128 -4.56 -0.13 -9.94
CA ARG A 128 -5.71 -1.00 -9.65
C ARG A 128 -5.98 -1.07 -8.17
N HIS A 129 -6.94 -0.29 -7.69
CA HIS A 129 -7.58 -0.61 -6.43
C HIS A 129 -8.49 -1.83 -6.68
N VAL A 130 -7.86 -2.97 -6.97
CA VAL A 130 -8.42 -4.26 -6.63
C VAL A 130 -7.97 -4.56 -5.20
N VAL A 131 -8.30 -3.64 -4.29
CA VAL A 131 -8.98 -4.13 -3.10
C VAL A 131 -10.25 -4.72 -3.71
N LYS A 132 -10.35 -6.05 -3.76
CA LYS A 132 -11.67 -6.69 -3.76
C LYS A 132 -12.43 -5.87 -2.74
N VAL A 133 -13.43 -5.06 -3.15
CA VAL A 133 -14.18 -4.22 -2.22
C VAL A 133 -14.91 -5.23 -1.35
N VAL A 134 -14.22 -5.65 -0.29
CA VAL A 134 -14.79 -6.45 0.76
C VAL A 134 -15.57 -5.44 1.56
N ASP A 135 -16.83 -5.75 1.80
CA ASP A 135 -17.77 -4.96 2.59
C ASP A 135 -17.34 -4.89 4.07
N ALA A 136 -16.10 -4.49 4.34
CA ALA A 136 -15.57 -4.20 5.66
C ALA A 136 -15.97 -2.78 6.02
N GLU A 137 -16.59 -2.62 7.18
CA GLU A 137 -16.88 -1.29 7.71
C GLU A 137 -15.55 -0.52 7.85
N PRO A 138 -15.47 0.74 7.37
CA PRO A 138 -14.28 1.55 7.53
C PRO A 138 -13.89 1.67 9.01
N LEU A 139 -12.59 1.70 9.29
CA LEU A 139 -12.09 2.02 10.63
C LEU A 139 -12.70 3.32 11.11
N ASP A 140 -13.14 3.35 12.36
CA ASP A 140 -13.56 4.59 12.99
C ASP A 140 -12.37 5.59 13.09
N GLY A 141 -12.70 6.87 13.23
CA GLY A 141 -11.68 7.93 13.22
C GLY A 141 -10.65 7.82 14.35
N ASP A 142 -11.05 7.30 15.51
CA ASP A 142 -10.16 7.18 16.67
C ASP A 142 -9.20 6.00 16.50
N GLU A 143 -9.66 4.89 15.92
CA GLU A 143 -8.85 3.74 15.59
C GLU A 143 -7.83 4.08 14.50
N LEU A 144 -8.27 4.76 13.44
CA LEU A 144 -7.39 5.24 12.38
C LEU A 144 -6.28 6.16 12.92
N ASP A 145 -6.62 7.12 13.80
CA ASP A 145 -5.63 8.00 14.45
C ASP A 145 -4.62 7.21 15.29
N ARG A 146 -5.08 6.21 16.06
CA ARG A 146 -4.18 5.40 16.88
C ARG A 146 -3.16 4.62 16.03
N ILE A 147 -3.60 4.03 14.92
CA ILE A 147 -2.73 3.26 14.02
C ILE A 147 -1.73 4.19 13.33
N ASP A 148 -2.18 5.32 12.78
CA ASP A 148 -1.30 6.31 12.13
C ASP A 148 -0.24 6.84 13.11
N ARG A 149 -0.65 7.16 14.35
CA ARG A 149 0.29 7.62 15.39
C ARG A 149 1.30 6.56 15.78
N TYR A 150 0.89 5.31 15.89
CA TYR A 150 1.81 4.21 16.13
C TYR A 150 2.82 4.07 14.98
N TRP A 151 2.34 4.06 13.74
CA TRP A 151 3.17 3.97 12.54
C TRP A 151 4.19 5.11 12.46
N ARG A 152 3.75 6.35 12.68
CA ARG A 152 4.63 7.53 12.72
C ARG A 152 5.62 7.49 13.86
N ALA A 153 5.23 7.01 15.04
CA ALA A 153 6.14 6.83 16.16
C ALA A 153 7.22 5.79 15.83
N ALA A 154 6.85 4.65 15.25
CA ALA A 154 7.80 3.62 14.82
C ALA A 154 8.77 4.15 13.74
N ASN A 155 8.26 4.93 12.78
CA ASN A 155 9.09 5.59 11.76
C ASN A 155 10.06 6.60 12.37
N TYR A 156 9.60 7.40 13.33
CA TYR A 156 10.45 8.36 14.05
C TYR A 156 11.57 7.66 14.81
N LEU A 157 11.24 6.59 15.53
CA LEU A 157 12.22 5.78 16.25
C LEU A 157 13.24 5.14 15.30
N ALA A 158 12.80 4.67 14.13
CA ALA A 158 13.69 4.09 13.13
C ALA A 158 14.65 5.12 12.54
N VAL A 159 14.18 6.34 12.24
CA VAL A 159 15.06 7.45 11.84
C VAL A 159 16.05 7.79 12.95
N GLY A 160 15.59 7.90 14.20
CA GLY A 160 16.46 8.14 15.34
C GLY A 160 17.57 7.09 15.46
N GLN A 161 17.24 5.81 15.31
CA GLN A 161 18.20 4.71 15.29
C GLN A 161 19.25 4.84 14.18
N ILE A 162 18.88 5.26 12.98
CA ILE A 162 19.84 5.38 11.87
C ILE A 162 20.75 6.61 12.03
N TYR A 163 20.20 7.73 12.51
CA TYR A 163 20.86 9.03 12.41
C TYR A 163 21.38 9.61 13.72
N LEU A 164 20.73 9.37 14.87
CA LEU A 164 20.97 10.16 16.09
C LEU A 164 21.87 9.46 17.12
N LEU A 165 22.77 10.23 17.72
CA LEU A 165 23.55 9.88 18.92
C LEU A 165 22.96 10.45 20.21
N ASP A 166 22.19 11.54 20.10
CA ASP A 166 21.63 12.30 21.23
C ASP A 166 20.45 13.17 20.75
N ASN A 167 19.81 13.88 21.67
CA ASN A 167 18.64 14.73 21.45
C ASN A 167 17.46 13.97 20.78
N PRO A 168 17.05 12.81 21.32
CA PRO A 168 16.11 11.90 20.66
C PRO A 168 14.70 12.47 20.53
N LEU A 169 14.36 13.54 21.26
CA LEU A 169 13.05 14.21 21.24
C LEU A 169 13.12 15.64 20.68
N LEU A 170 14.27 16.03 20.12
CA LEU A 170 14.49 17.38 19.55
C LEU A 170 14.12 18.52 20.52
N ARG A 171 14.51 18.37 21.80
CA ARG A 171 14.25 19.38 22.85
C ARG A 171 15.10 20.64 22.67
N GLU A 172 16.21 20.52 21.97
CA GLU A 172 17.02 21.62 21.48
C GLU A 172 17.17 21.52 19.96
N GLU A 173 17.60 22.62 19.32
CA GLU A 173 17.85 22.66 17.88
C GLU A 173 18.88 21.59 17.47
N LEU A 174 18.60 20.89 16.38
CA LEU A 174 19.46 19.82 15.90
C LEU A 174 20.79 20.42 15.39
N CYS A 175 21.91 19.82 15.78
CA CYS A 175 23.23 20.19 15.28
C CYS A 175 24.12 18.95 15.12
N ASP A 176 25.26 19.10 14.44
CA ASP A 176 26.11 17.99 14.00
C ASP A 176 26.51 17.02 15.12
N ARG A 177 26.69 17.50 16.35
CA ARG A 177 27.04 16.66 17.51
C ARG A 177 25.96 15.63 17.85
N HIS A 178 24.70 15.87 17.47
CA HIS A 178 23.59 14.95 17.69
C HIS A 178 23.54 13.84 16.63
N VAL A 179 24.27 13.96 15.52
CA VAL A 179 24.22 13.03 14.41
C VAL A 179 25.37 12.03 14.50
N LYS A 180 25.12 10.77 14.15
CA LYS A 180 26.15 9.72 14.09
C LYS A 180 27.23 10.08 13.06
N PRO A 181 28.52 9.92 13.38
CA PRO A 181 29.60 10.19 12.44
C PRO A 181 29.63 9.19 11.27
N ARG A 182 29.01 8.02 11.44
CA ARG A 182 28.81 7.02 10.39
C ARG A 182 27.33 6.62 10.39
N LEU A 183 26.67 6.88 9.27
CA LEU A 183 25.26 6.53 9.07
C LEU A 183 25.19 5.09 8.57
N LEU A 184 24.67 4.19 9.40
CA LEU A 184 24.54 2.77 9.12
C LEU A 184 23.11 2.33 9.43
N GLY A 185 22.52 1.55 8.52
CA GLY A 185 21.13 1.09 8.59
C GLY A 185 20.40 1.28 7.26
N HIS A 186 19.22 0.70 7.15
CA HIS A 186 18.41 0.76 5.94
C HIS A 186 17.08 1.45 6.21
N TRP A 187 16.76 2.45 5.38
CA TRP A 187 15.48 3.14 5.43
C TRP A 187 14.46 2.58 4.44
N GLY A 188 14.89 2.14 3.25
CA GLY A 188 13.99 1.84 2.12
C GLY A 188 12.80 0.92 2.44
N THR A 189 13.03 -0.17 3.17
CA THR A 189 11.96 -1.11 3.56
C THR A 189 11.24 -0.74 4.87
N THR A 190 11.87 0.10 5.69
CA THR A 190 11.53 0.29 7.11
C THR A 190 10.12 0.87 7.34
N PRO A 191 9.66 1.91 6.61
CA PRO A 191 8.30 2.42 6.76
C PRO A 191 7.21 1.42 6.38
N GLY A 192 7.46 0.59 5.36
CA GLY A 192 6.53 -0.46 4.94
C GLY A 192 6.44 -1.57 5.98
N LEU A 193 7.57 -1.98 6.56
CA LEU A 193 7.56 -2.90 7.71
C LEU A 193 6.78 -2.31 8.88
N ASN A 194 7.04 -1.07 9.26
CA ASN A 194 6.32 -0.41 10.36
C ASN A 194 4.82 -0.31 10.09
N LEU A 195 4.39 -0.12 8.83
CA LEU A 195 2.97 -0.09 8.47
C LEU A 195 2.33 -1.46 8.74
N ILE A 196 2.98 -2.54 8.28
CA ILE A 196 2.50 -3.90 8.50
C ILE A 196 2.46 -4.22 10.00
N TYR A 197 3.52 -3.89 10.75
CA TYR A 197 3.53 -4.07 12.21
C TYR A 197 2.40 -3.30 12.90
N ALA A 198 2.16 -2.05 12.55
CA ALA A 198 1.08 -1.25 13.15
C ALA A 198 -0.29 -1.94 13.02
N HIS A 199 -0.57 -2.49 11.83
CA HIS A 199 -1.82 -3.22 11.59
C HIS A 199 -1.83 -4.62 12.19
N MET A 200 -0.69 -5.31 12.28
CA MET A 200 -0.59 -6.56 13.02
C MET A 200 -0.89 -6.36 14.51
N GLN A 201 -0.35 -5.30 15.13
CA GLN A 201 -0.65 -4.96 16.53
C GLN A 201 -2.14 -4.70 16.74
N ARG A 202 -2.81 -4.04 15.77
CA ARG A 202 -4.26 -3.81 15.78
C ARG A 202 -5.03 -5.14 15.82
N VAL A 203 -4.81 -6.01 14.85
CA VAL A 203 -5.57 -7.29 14.74
C VAL A 203 -5.23 -8.25 15.88
N ILE A 204 -3.99 -8.26 16.37
CA ILE A 204 -3.60 -9.04 17.55
C ILE A 204 -4.40 -8.60 18.78
N ALA A 205 -4.47 -7.29 19.03
CA ALA A 205 -5.21 -6.75 20.16
C ALA A 205 -6.73 -6.99 20.04
N GLN A 206 -7.30 -6.76 18.85
CA GLN A 206 -8.74 -6.90 18.61
C GLN A 206 -9.23 -8.34 18.67
N ARG A 207 -8.50 -9.26 18.04
CA ARG A 207 -8.90 -10.66 17.91
C ARG A 207 -8.35 -11.54 19.03
N ARG A 208 -7.45 -11.01 19.87
CA ARG A 208 -6.62 -11.79 20.81
C ARG A 208 -5.87 -12.91 20.10
N LEU A 209 -5.34 -12.57 18.92
CA LEU A 209 -4.70 -13.51 18.01
C LEU A 209 -3.36 -14.00 18.57
N ASP A 210 -3.13 -15.30 18.58
CA ASP A 210 -1.78 -15.85 18.74
C ASP A 210 -1.05 -15.72 17.41
N ALA A 211 -0.16 -14.72 17.32
CA ALA A 211 0.52 -14.41 16.07
C ALA A 211 1.99 -14.06 16.29
N MET A 212 2.77 -14.29 15.24
CA MET A 212 4.14 -13.83 15.15
C MET A 212 4.45 -13.26 13.77
N VAL A 213 5.44 -12.38 13.70
CA VAL A 213 5.88 -11.75 12.45
C VAL A 213 7.27 -12.25 12.08
N ILE A 214 7.43 -12.69 10.83
CA ILE A 214 8.74 -12.93 10.21
C ILE A 214 9.04 -11.79 9.26
N ALA A 215 10.14 -11.07 9.52
CA ALA A 215 10.61 -9.99 8.66
C ALA A 215 11.66 -10.51 7.67
N GLY A 216 11.22 -10.95 6.49
CA GLY A 216 12.09 -11.36 5.39
C GLY A 216 13.10 -10.29 4.96
N PRO A 217 12.71 -9.02 4.73
CA PRO A 217 13.66 -7.92 4.54
C PRO A 217 14.26 -7.49 5.90
N GLY A 218 14.98 -8.41 6.55
CA GLY A 218 15.50 -8.25 7.91
C GLY A 218 16.56 -7.16 8.05
N HIS A 219 17.15 -6.69 6.94
CA HIS A 219 17.97 -5.49 6.89
C HIS A 219 17.20 -4.21 7.32
N GLY A 220 15.87 -4.27 7.36
CA GLY A 220 14.96 -3.33 8.03
C GLY A 220 14.94 -3.47 9.56
N GLY A 221 16.05 -3.86 10.18
CA GLY A 221 16.21 -3.98 11.63
C GLY A 221 15.69 -2.80 12.46
N PRO A 222 15.83 -1.51 12.03
CA PRO A 222 15.26 -0.38 12.74
C PRO A 222 13.75 -0.50 12.99
N ALA A 223 12.99 -1.08 12.05
CA ALA A 223 11.55 -1.29 12.20
C ALA A 223 11.26 -2.32 13.29
N VAL A 224 11.89 -3.50 13.21
CA VAL A 224 11.65 -4.60 14.17
C VAL A 224 12.04 -4.17 15.58
N VAL A 225 13.18 -3.49 15.72
CA VAL A 225 13.66 -2.96 16.99
C VAL A 225 12.75 -1.85 17.54
N ALA A 226 12.24 -0.96 16.70
CA ALA A 226 11.31 0.09 17.12
C ALA A 226 10.01 -0.52 17.65
N ASN A 227 9.48 -1.54 16.98
CA ASN A 227 8.25 -2.22 17.39
C ASN A 227 8.43 -2.96 18.73
N ALA A 228 9.51 -3.72 18.90
CA ALA A 228 9.83 -4.37 20.18
C ALA A 228 10.03 -3.37 21.35
N TRP A 229 10.43 -2.12 21.05
CA TRP A 229 10.50 -1.08 22.08
C TRP A 229 9.13 -0.43 22.36
N LEU A 230 8.30 -0.24 21.34
CA LEU A 230 6.95 0.31 21.47
C LEU A 230 5.98 -0.64 22.18
N ASP A 231 6.11 -1.95 21.99
CA ASP A 231 5.33 -2.95 22.73
C ASP A 231 5.88 -3.18 24.17
N GLY A 232 7.14 -2.84 24.41
CA GLY A 232 7.80 -2.91 25.73
C GLY A 232 8.65 -4.15 25.96
N SER A 233 8.54 -5.17 25.10
CA SER A 233 9.31 -6.43 25.21
C SER A 233 10.82 -6.18 25.25
N ARG A 234 11.29 -5.16 24.53
CA ARG A 234 12.70 -4.76 24.54
C ARG A 234 13.15 -4.22 25.89
N SER A 235 12.37 -3.36 26.53
CA SER A 235 12.69 -2.81 27.84
C SER A 235 12.59 -3.86 28.95
N GLU A 236 11.68 -4.83 28.81
CA GLU A 236 11.61 -5.98 29.71
C GLU A 236 12.84 -6.88 29.63
N THR A 237 13.36 -7.08 28.42
CA THR A 237 14.52 -7.95 28.17
C THR A 237 15.85 -7.27 28.48
N TYR A 238 15.97 -5.96 28.20
CA TYR A 238 17.22 -5.21 28.28
C TYR A 238 17.09 -4.00 29.22
N PRO A 239 17.64 -4.06 30.43
CA PRO A 239 17.71 -2.92 31.32
C PRO A 239 18.51 -1.75 30.71
N GLY A 240 18.06 -0.51 30.92
CA GLY A 240 18.75 0.70 30.42
C GLY A 240 18.30 1.18 29.04
N VAL A 241 17.30 0.53 28.44
CA VAL A 241 16.57 1.01 27.25
C VAL A 241 15.08 1.16 27.58
N ASP A 242 14.80 1.80 28.71
CA ASP A 242 13.45 2.02 29.23
C ASP A 242 12.59 2.86 28.28
N ARG A 243 11.26 2.82 28.46
CA ARG A 243 10.30 3.56 27.62
C ARG A 243 10.17 5.03 28.02
N ASP A 244 11.31 5.72 28.10
CA ASP A 244 11.42 7.14 28.41
C ASP A 244 12.44 7.85 27.49
N GLY A 245 12.74 9.12 27.78
CA GLY A 245 13.65 9.92 26.96
C GLY A 245 15.11 9.43 26.99
N ASP A 246 15.57 8.91 28.12
CA ASP A 246 16.95 8.45 28.29
C ASP A 246 17.12 7.07 27.64
N GLY A 247 16.15 6.18 27.83
CA GLY A 247 16.10 4.90 27.15
C GLY A 247 15.93 5.05 25.64
N MET A 248 15.19 6.06 25.15
CA MET A 248 15.13 6.38 23.72
C MET A 248 16.48 6.90 23.19
N ALA A 249 17.21 7.72 23.95
CA ALA A 249 18.56 8.15 23.56
C ALA A 249 19.50 6.94 23.43
N GLN A 250 19.42 6.00 24.37
CA GLN A 250 20.20 4.77 24.34
C GLN A 250 19.78 3.86 23.17
N LEU A 251 18.47 3.74 22.91
CA LEU A 251 17.90 3.03 21.76
C LEU A 251 18.53 3.50 20.45
N PHE A 252 18.61 4.82 20.27
CA PHE A 252 19.17 5.42 19.05
C PHE A 252 20.67 5.20 18.97
N ARG A 253 21.40 5.54 20.04
CA ARG A 253 22.86 5.48 20.07
C ARG A 253 23.40 4.09 19.77
N GLN A 254 22.81 3.05 20.34
CA GLN A 254 23.33 1.68 20.23
C GLN A 254 23.12 1.02 18.87
N PHE A 255 22.18 1.50 18.05
CA PHE A 255 21.87 0.87 16.75
C PHE A 255 23.07 0.96 15.79
N SER A 256 23.53 -0.18 15.26
CA SER A 256 24.67 -0.26 14.32
C SER A 256 25.93 0.47 14.81
N PHE A 257 26.18 0.45 16.12
CA PHE A 257 27.30 1.13 16.76
C PHE A 257 28.30 0.13 17.35
N PRO A 258 29.61 0.43 17.43
CA PRO A 258 30.57 -0.45 18.07
C PRO A 258 30.17 -0.78 19.52
N GLY A 259 30.01 -2.08 19.82
CA GLY A 259 29.53 -2.55 21.12
C GLY A 259 28.02 -2.36 21.37
N GLY A 260 27.28 -1.93 20.34
CA GLY A 260 25.82 -1.84 20.34
C GLY A 260 25.16 -3.05 19.68
N ILE A 261 24.03 -2.82 19.00
CA ILE A 261 23.19 -3.87 18.40
C ILE A 261 23.37 -3.96 16.88
N PRO A 262 23.04 -5.12 16.26
CA PRO A 262 23.11 -5.33 14.83
C PRO A 262 22.18 -4.41 14.03
N SER A 263 22.42 -4.34 12.71
CA SER A 263 21.57 -3.59 11.77
C SER A 263 20.35 -4.38 11.27
N HIS A 264 20.31 -5.68 11.54
CA HIS A 264 19.28 -6.62 11.07
C HIS A 264 18.30 -6.97 12.19
N ALA A 265 17.25 -7.72 11.87
CA ALA A 265 16.31 -8.33 12.83
C ALA A 265 16.97 -9.51 13.60
N ALA A 266 18.14 -9.28 14.16
CA ALA A 266 18.98 -10.32 14.74
C ALA A 266 18.37 -10.98 15.98
N ALA A 267 19.01 -12.05 16.45
CA ALA A 267 18.53 -12.85 17.58
C ALA A 267 18.47 -12.11 18.92
N ASP A 268 19.06 -10.92 19.04
CA ASP A 268 18.91 -10.05 20.21
C ASP A 268 17.60 -9.26 20.22
N VAL A 269 16.83 -9.27 19.12
CA VAL A 269 15.54 -8.58 19.07
C VAL A 269 14.46 -9.52 19.59
N PRO A 270 13.76 -9.17 20.70
CA PRO A 270 12.66 -9.99 21.20
C PRO A 270 11.60 -10.22 20.11
N GLY A 271 11.14 -11.46 20.00
CA GLY A 271 10.20 -11.88 18.94
C GLY A 271 10.86 -12.30 17.62
N SER A 272 12.16 -12.04 17.40
CA SER A 272 12.83 -12.50 16.19
C SER A 272 13.25 -13.97 16.26
N ILE A 273 12.80 -14.75 15.28
CA ILE A 273 13.32 -16.09 14.97
C ILE A 273 13.98 -16.16 13.58
N HIS A 274 14.07 -15.01 12.90
CA HIS A 274 14.53 -14.91 11.51
C HIS A 274 15.26 -13.58 11.30
N GLU A 275 16.58 -13.64 11.10
CA GLU A 275 17.40 -12.43 10.95
C GLU A 275 17.17 -11.67 9.63
N GLY A 276 16.82 -12.39 8.55
CA GLY A 276 16.60 -11.79 7.23
C GLY A 276 17.82 -11.05 6.65
N GLY A 277 19.03 -11.50 7.00
CA GLY A 277 20.29 -11.04 6.40
C GLY A 277 20.56 -11.74 5.07
N GLU A 278 20.69 -13.07 5.09
CA GLU A 278 20.64 -13.87 3.86
C GLU A 278 19.18 -14.10 3.48
N LEU A 279 18.77 -13.42 2.41
CA LEU A 279 17.40 -13.39 1.89
C LEU A 279 16.99 -14.73 1.26
N GLY A 280 15.73 -15.12 1.42
CA GLY A 280 15.10 -16.23 0.69
C GLY A 280 14.41 -17.27 1.55
N TYR A 281 14.63 -17.24 2.87
CA TYR A 281 14.16 -18.28 3.80
C TYR A 281 12.98 -17.82 4.67
N SER A 282 12.44 -16.62 4.46
CA SER A 282 11.35 -16.08 5.29
C SER A 282 10.12 -17.00 5.28
N LEU A 283 9.64 -17.34 4.10
CA LEU A 283 8.42 -18.14 3.95
C LEU A 283 8.60 -19.60 4.39
N SER A 284 9.77 -20.21 4.15
CA SER A 284 10.03 -21.56 4.63
C SER A 284 10.10 -21.63 6.17
N HIS A 285 10.71 -20.63 6.83
CA HIS A 285 10.66 -20.51 8.28
C HIS A 285 9.24 -20.25 8.79
N ALA A 286 8.42 -19.49 8.04
CA ALA A 286 7.03 -19.25 8.41
C ALA A 286 6.21 -20.54 8.44
N PHE A 287 6.33 -21.37 7.41
CA PHE A 287 5.71 -22.70 7.41
C PHE A 287 6.24 -23.57 8.55
N GLY A 288 7.56 -23.59 8.76
CA GLY A 288 8.18 -24.32 9.87
C GLY A 288 7.64 -23.93 11.25
N ALA A 289 7.35 -22.64 11.47
CA ALA A 289 6.78 -22.14 12.72
C ALA A 289 5.29 -22.48 12.87
N ALA A 290 4.55 -22.55 11.76
CA ALA A 290 3.12 -22.87 11.74
C ALA A 290 2.84 -24.38 11.93
N PHE A 291 3.72 -25.27 11.48
CA PHE A 291 3.51 -26.71 11.59
C PHE A 291 3.35 -27.16 13.06
N ASP A 292 2.39 -28.06 13.29
CA ASP A 292 2.00 -28.58 14.61
C ASP A 292 1.60 -27.49 15.64
N ASN A 293 1.29 -26.28 15.18
CA ASN A 293 0.92 -25.15 16.03
C ASN A 293 -0.44 -24.55 15.63
N PRO A 294 -1.56 -25.24 15.92
CA PRO A 294 -2.86 -25.00 15.30
C PRO A 294 -3.41 -23.58 15.46
N GLU A 295 -3.10 -22.91 16.56
CA GLU A 295 -3.66 -21.58 16.83
C GLU A 295 -2.81 -20.46 16.23
N LEU A 296 -1.52 -20.71 15.96
CA LEU A 296 -0.57 -19.69 15.55
C LEU A 296 -0.84 -19.19 14.13
N VAL A 297 -0.89 -17.87 13.96
CA VAL A 297 -0.81 -17.19 12.66
C VAL A 297 0.58 -16.58 12.47
N VAL A 298 1.29 -17.00 11.43
CA VAL A 298 2.63 -16.50 11.11
C VAL A 298 2.52 -15.51 9.96
N THR A 299 2.60 -14.22 10.26
CA THR A 299 2.65 -13.17 9.23
C THR A 299 4.07 -13.08 8.67
N CYS A 300 4.24 -13.47 7.42
CA CYS A 300 5.55 -13.51 6.76
C CYS A 300 5.70 -12.34 5.79
N ILE A 301 6.44 -11.31 6.19
CA ILE A 301 6.72 -10.16 5.34
C ILE A 301 7.86 -10.52 4.40
N ILE A 302 7.62 -10.44 3.10
CA ILE A 302 8.53 -10.90 2.05
C ILE A 302 8.98 -9.70 1.23
N GLY A 303 10.28 -9.48 1.10
CA GLY A 303 10.77 -8.44 0.18
C GLY A 303 10.51 -8.82 -1.27
N ASP A 304 10.12 -7.87 -2.13
CA ASP A 304 9.98 -8.12 -3.57
C ASP A 304 11.30 -8.53 -4.24
N GLY A 305 12.44 -7.98 -3.79
CA GLY A 305 13.77 -8.46 -4.18
C GLY A 305 14.15 -9.82 -3.58
N GLU A 306 13.63 -10.16 -2.39
CA GLU A 306 13.78 -11.50 -1.81
C GLU A 306 13.05 -12.53 -2.66
N ALA A 307 11.87 -12.17 -3.20
CA ALA A 307 11.01 -13.04 -4.00
C ALA A 307 11.63 -13.53 -5.30
N GLU A 308 12.72 -12.89 -5.74
CA GLU A 308 13.52 -13.33 -6.89
C GLU A 308 14.52 -14.45 -6.56
N THR A 309 14.71 -14.77 -5.27
CA THR A 309 15.61 -15.85 -4.86
C THR A 309 14.98 -17.21 -5.11
N GLY A 310 15.80 -18.19 -5.50
CA GLY A 310 15.36 -19.57 -5.71
C GLY A 310 14.67 -20.20 -4.49
N PRO A 311 15.24 -20.08 -3.26
CA PRO A 311 14.60 -20.60 -2.05
C PRO A 311 13.20 -20.03 -1.81
N LEU A 312 13.00 -18.72 -1.97
CA LEU A 312 11.69 -18.12 -1.73
C LEU A 312 10.69 -18.48 -2.83
N ALA A 313 11.11 -18.47 -4.10
CA ALA A 313 10.26 -18.85 -5.23
C ALA A 313 9.67 -20.27 -5.04
N ALA A 314 10.46 -21.23 -4.56
CA ALA A 314 9.98 -22.57 -4.26
C ALA A 314 9.12 -22.64 -2.99
N SER A 315 9.33 -21.74 -2.02
CA SER A 315 8.64 -21.76 -0.72
C SER A 315 7.14 -21.42 -0.83
N TRP A 316 6.68 -20.77 -1.91
CA TRP A 316 5.25 -20.54 -2.18
C TRP A 316 4.43 -21.84 -2.27
N HIS A 317 5.08 -22.98 -2.50
CA HIS A 317 4.44 -24.29 -2.51
C HIS A 317 4.23 -24.88 -1.11
N GLY A 318 4.63 -24.20 -0.03
CA GLY A 318 4.45 -24.67 1.34
C GLY A 318 2.99 -25.00 1.70
N THR A 319 2.02 -24.32 1.07
CA THR A 319 0.57 -24.61 1.26
C THR A 319 0.16 -26.02 0.87
N LYS A 320 0.98 -26.76 0.10
CA LYS A 320 0.70 -28.15 -0.29
C LYS A 320 1.06 -29.14 0.82
N PHE A 321 1.73 -28.68 1.87
CA PHE A 321 2.18 -29.48 3.00
C PHE A 321 1.51 -29.09 4.31
N LEU A 322 0.88 -27.91 4.36
CA LEU A 322 0.19 -27.40 5.55
C LEU A 322 -1.22 -27.97 5.61
N ASP A 323 -1.57 -28.58 6.74
CA ASP A 323 -2.88 -29.13 7.04
C ASP A 323 -3.63 -28.22 8.04
N PRO A 324 -4.65 -27.46 7.61
CA PRO A 324 -5.38 -26.54 8.50
C PRO A 324 -6.13 -27.24 9.66
N ALA A 325 -6.27 -28.57 9.62
CA ALA A 325 -6.83 -29.33 10.74
C ALA A 325 -5.87 -29.45 11.92
N HIS A 326 -4.56 -29.47 11.66
CA HIS A 326 -3.51 -29.77 12.67
C HIS A 326 -2.51 -28.63 12.84
N ASP A 327 -2.25 -27.87 11.78
CA ASP A 327 -1.25 -26.82 11.72
C ASP A 327 -1.86 -25.43 11.92
N GLY A 328 -0.96 -24.47 12.17
CA GLY A 328 -1.24 -23.05 12.15
C GLY A 328 -1.53 -22.52 10.75
N ALA A 329 -1.45 -21.19 10.60
CA ALA A 329 -1.64 -20.54 9.31
C ALA A 329 -0.46 -19.64 9.00
N VAL A 330 -0.12 -19.53 7.72
CA VAL A 330 0.88 -18.58 7.22
C VAL A 330 0.15 -17.50 6.44
N LEU A 331 0.40 -16.24 6.79
CA LEU A 331 -0.13 -15.06 6.10
C LEU A 331 1.03 -14.31 5.43
N PRO A 332 1.32 -14.58 4.14
CA PRO A 332 2.39 -13.87 3.44
C PRO A 332 1.96 -12.44 3.09
N VAL A 333 2.85 -11.48 3.34
CA VAL A 333 2.72 -10.09 2.89
C VAL A 333 3.87 -9.80 1.93
N LEU A 334 3.59 -9.83 0.63
CA LEU A 334 4.57 -9.48 -0.40
C LEU A 334 4.76 -7.95 -0.41
N HIS A 335 5.89 -7.49 0.12
CA HIS A 335 6.23 -6.09 0.23
C HIS A 335 6.79 -5.57 -1.11
N LEU A 336 5.89 -5.28 -2.05
CA LEU A 336 6.15 -4.65 -3.34
C LEU A 336 6.45 -3.16 -3.18
N ASN A 337 7.68 -2.82 -2.81
CA ASN A 337 8.15 -1.43 -2.72
C ASN A 337 8.93 -0.97 -3.96
N ALA A 338 8.84 -1.77 -5.02
CA ALA A 338 9.32 -1.55 -6.37
C ALA A 338 10.82 -1.73 -6.61
N TYR A 339 11.65 -1.81 -5.57
CA TYR A 339 13.10 -1.76 -5.72
C TYR A 339 13.84 -2.66 -4.74
N LYS A 340 14.91 -3.28 -5.27
CA LYS A 340 16.03 -3.81 -4.48
C LYS A 340 17.15 -2.76 -4.41
N ILE A 341 18.37 -3.16 -4.03
CA ILE A 341 19.48 -2.22 -3.74
C ILE A 341 19.71 -1.18 -4.87
N ALA A 342 19.74 -1.63 -6.12
CA ALA A 342 20.11 -0.78 -7.25
C ALA A 342 19.33 -1.11 -8.54
N ASN A 343 18.19 -1.79 -8.41
CA ASN A 343 17.41 -2.26 -9.54
C ASN A 343 15.92 -2.34 -9.15
N PRO A 344 15.02 -2.22 -10.13
CA PRO A 344 13.63 -2.55 -9.90
C PRO A 344 13.45 -4.04 -9.56
N ALA A 345 12.43 -4.35 -8.77
CA ALA A 345 12.03 -5.72 -8.49
C ALA A 345 11.23 -6.31 -9.66
N LEU A 346 11.43 -7.59 -9.99
CA LEU A 346 10.76 -8.24 -11.11
C LEU A 346 9.23 -8.24 -10.92
N LEU A 347 8.77 -8.69 -9.75
CA LEU A 347 7.35 -8.86 -9.47
C LEU A 347 6.56 -7.54 -9.42
N ASP A 348 7.23 -6.42 -9.15
CA ASP A 348 6.62 -5.08 -9.26
C ASP A 348 6.38 -4.66 -10.73
N ARG A 349 7.09 -5.27 -11.70
CA ARG A 349 7.11 -4.83 -13.11
C ARG A 349 6.29 -5.68 -14.06
N ILE A 350 5.83 -6.85 -13.62
CA ILE A 350 4.99 -7.74 -14.44
C ILE A 350 3.51 -7.30 -14.49
N GLY A 351 3.10 -6.43 -13.57
CA GLY A 351 1.72 -5.94 -13.46
C GLY A 351 0.80 -6.90 -12.70
N ASP A 352 -0.33 -6.37 -12.24
CA ASP A 352 -1.14 -7.03 -11.22
C ASP A 352 -1.84 -8.30 -11.69
N ASP A 353 -2.23 -8.37 -12.97
CA ASP A 353 -2.86 -9.58 -13.52
C ASP A 353 -1.89 -10.75 -13.49
N GLU A 354 -0.68 -10.55 -14.03
CA GLU A 354 0.33 -11.60 -14.07
C GLU A 354 0.80 -11.99 -12.67
N LEU A 355 0.94 -11.01 -11.77
CA LEU A 355 1.28 -11.27 -10.36
C LEU A 355 0.19 -12.06 -9.65
N THR A 356 -1.08 -11.64 -9.77
CA THR A 356 -2.19 -12.33 -9.08
C THR A 356 -2.43 -13.72 -9.67
N ASP A 357 -2.28 -13.90 -10.98
CA ASP A 357 -2.34 -15.22 -11.63
C ASP A 357 -1.20 -16.13 -11.15
N LEU A 358 0.02 -15.60 -10.98
CA LEU A 358 1.16 -16.35 -10.44
C LEU A 358 0.88 -16.85 -9.01
N LEU A 359 0.36 -15.97 -8.15
CA LEU A 359 0.04 -16.31 -6.75
C LEU A 359 -1.15 -17.28 -6.67
N ARG A 360 -2.20 -17.07 -7.46
CA ARG A 360 -3.35 -18.00 -7.56
C ARG A 360 -2.96 -19.35 -8.12
N GLY A 361 -2.13 -19.38 -9.17
CA GLY A 361 -1.54 -20.62 -9.70
C GLY A 361 -0.69 -21.35 -8.65
N SER A 362 -0.11 -20.61 -7.71
CA SER A 362 0.61 -21.13 -6.55
C SER A 362 -0.30 -21.47 -5.35
N GLY A 363 -1.63 -21.40 -5.50
CA GLY A 363 -2.63 -21.78 -4.49
C GLY A 363 -2.86 -20.75 -3.39
N TRP A 364 -2.71 -19.46 -3.69
CA TRP A 364 -2.98 -18.35 -2.77
C TRP A 364 -4.13 -17.49 -3.29
N GLU A 365 -4.88 -16.84 -2.40
CA GLU A 365 -5.81 -15.78 -2.81
C GLU A 365 -5.19 -14.41 -2.46
N PRO A 366 -4.75 -13.62 -3.44
CA PRO A 366 -4.09 -12.35 -3.19
C PRO A 366 -5.10 -11.22 -2.92
N ALA A 367 -4.79 -10.39 -1.92
CA ALA A 367 -5.41 -9.09 -1.71
C ALA A 367 -4.36 -7.99 -1.99
N LEU A 368 -4.71 -7.00 -2.83
CA LEU A 368 -3.81 -5.91 -3.18
C LEU A 368 -4.09 -4.68 -2.30
N VAL A 369 -3.03 -4.11 -1.75
CA VAL A 369 -3.08 -2.86 -0.97
C VAL A 369 -2.08 -1.90 -1.60
N GLU A 370 -2.58 -0.79 -2.14
CA GLU A 370 -1.80 0.18 -2.90
C GLU A 370 -2.23 1.60 -2.52
N GLY A 371 -1.30 2.55 -2.62
CA GLY A 371 -1.59 3.97 -2.42
C GLY A 371 -0.41 4.74 -1.85
N ASP A 372 -0.52 6.06 -1.89
CA ASP A 372 0.44 7.02 -1.35
C ASP A 372 -0.17 7.91 -0.24
N GLU A 373 -1.50 7.98 -0.15
CA GLU A 373 -2.22 8.68 0.92
C GLU A 373 -2.38 7.81 2.18
N PRO A 374 -1.75 8.15 3.32
CA PRO A 374 -1.71 7.28 4.50
C PRO A 374 -3.07 6.84 5.02
N CYS A 375 -4.05 7.74 5.10
CA CYS A 375 -5.39 7.39 5.59
C CYS A 375 -6.06 6.32 4.71
N ALA A 376 -5.96 6.44 3.38
CA ALA A 376 -6.52 5.48 2.45
C ALA A 376 -5.80 4.13 2.52
N VAL A 377 -4.46 4.15 2.62
CA VAL A 377 -3.65 2.93 2.77
C VAL A 377 -3.94 2.23 4.10
N HIS A 378 -4.15 2.96 5.20
CA HIS A 378 -4.55 2.36 6.47
C HIS A 378 -5.90 1.66 6.37
N GLN A 379 -6.90 2.30 5.75
CA GLN A 379 -8.22 1.68 5.55
C GLN A 379 -8.12 0.41 4.69
N ALA A 380 -7.40 0.49 3.56
CA ALA A 380 -7.22 -0.65 2.67
C ALA A 380 -6.46 -1.81 3.34
N MET A 381 -5.39 -1.51 4.08
CA MET A 381 -4.61 -2.51 4.80
C MET A 381 -5.42 -3.18 5.92
N ALA A 382 -6.24 -2.41 6.64
CA ALA A 382 -7.10 -2.95 7.67
C ALA A 382 -8.14 -3.91 7.09
N ALA A 383 -8.85 -3.50 6.04
CA ALA A 383 -9.82 -4.33 5.35
C ALA A 383 -9.19 -5.61 4.78
N ALA A 384 -8.01 -5.52 4.18
CA ALA A 384 -7.31 -6.67 3.61
C ALA A 384 -6.87 -7.67 4.68
N LEU A 385 -6.33 -7.19 5.81
CA LEU A 385 -5.94 -8.06 6.92
C LEU A 385 -7.13 -8.68 7.63
N ASP A 386 -8.20 -7.93 7.87
CA ASP A 386 -9.40 -8.49 8.50
C ASP A 386 -10.03 -9.57 7.63
N THR A 387 -10.15 -9.32 6.33
CA THR A 387 -10.66 -10.31 5.37
C THR A 387 -9.77 -11.55 5.32
N ALA A 388 -8.44 -11.38 5.23
CA ALA A 388 -7.53 -12.52 5.19
C ALA A 388 -7.61 -13.37 6.47
N LEU A 389 -7.77 -12.73 7.63
CA LEU A 389 -7.91 -13.42 8.91
C LEU A 389 -9.27 -14.13 9.03
N ASP A 390 -10.36 -13.51 8.57
CA ASP A 390 -11.68 -14.14 8.53
C ASP A 390 -11.66 -15.37 7.61
N GLU A 391 -11.03 -15.27 6.44
CA GLU A 391 -10.86 -16.42 5.52
C GLU A 391 -9.99 -17.53 6.13
N ILE A 392 -8.92 -17.19 6.87
CA ILE A 392 -8.10 -18.16 7.59
C ILE A 392 -8.93 -18.89 8.66
N ASP A 393 -9.74 -18.16 9.43
CA ASP A 393 -10.62 -18.72 10.46
C ASP A 393 -11.67 -19.64 9.83
N ASP A 394 -12.25 -19.26 8.70
CA ASP A 394 -13.19 -20.10 7.93
C ASP A 394 -12.52 -21.37 7.39
N ILE A 395 -11.30 -21.29 6.87
CA ILE A 395 -10.53 -22.46 6.41
C ILE A 395 -10.29 -23.43 7.58
N ARG A 396 -9.82 -22.92 8.72
CA ARG A 396 -9.58 -23.71 9.94
C ARG A 396 -10.87 -24.34 10.45
N HIS A 397 -11.95 -23.57 10.52
CA HIS A 397 -13.24 -24.05 10.99
C HIS A 397 -13.76 -25.19 10.10
N ARG A 398 -13.71 -25.05 8.78
CA ARG A 398 -14.12 -26.11 7.85
C ARG A 398 -13.26 -27.37 8.02
N ALA A 399 -11.95 -27.22 8.05
CA ALA A 399 -11.04 -28.36 8.18
C ALA A 399 -11.23 -29.13 9.51
N ARG A 400 -11.45 -28.43 10.62
CA ARG A 400 -11.54 -29.03 11.96
C ARG A 400 -12.91 -29.57 12.30
N ASN A 401 -13.98 -28.94 11.80
CA ASN A 401 -15.35 -29.26 12.21
C ASN A 401 -16.18 -29.95 11.13
N LEU A 402 -15.84 -29.80 9.85
CA LEU A 402 -16.64 -30.36 8.75
C LEU A 402 -16.00 -31.58 8.10
N GLY A 403 -14.74 -31.90 8.42
CA GLY A 403 -14.11 -33.18 8.13
C GLY A 403 -14.38 -33.74 6.74
N GLU A 404 -14.01 -33.00 5.69
CA GLU A 404 -13.81 -33.50 4.32
C GLU A 404 -12.98 -32.53 3.48
#